data_AF-A0A1H1G0S2-F1
#
_entry.id   AF-A0A1H1G0S2-F1
#
_cell.length_a   1.000
_cell.length_b   1.000
_cell.length_c   1.000
_cell.angle_alpha   90.00
_cell.angle_beta   90.00
_cell.angle_gamma   90.00
#
_symmetry.space_group_name_H-M   'P 1'
#
loop_
_entity.id
_entity.type
_entity.pdbx_description
1 polymer ?
#
loop_
_entity_poly.entity_id
_entity_poly.type
_entity_poly.pdbx_seq_one_letter_code
_entity_poly.pdbx_strand_id
1 'polypeptide(L)'
;MKWDIFTAIEQLIILLTIAGQIWIACKVILNSAGAEQYVRIMSYATGILVFLITKALGLTFADLLLSSLDQRDVFMLILIGAIVPFLVGALVSEVTIIAIGIGKPVLTRFVLMLGAFTAAQAAYTNFIAVTTHLTTLDKAFIPNLCYAVSVGLWLTFRYREQATGY
;
A
#
# COMPACT_ATOMS: atom_id res chain seq x y z
N MET A 1 14.63 -22.23 -0.59
CA MET A 1 13.98 -22.10 -1.91
C MET A 1 14.94 -22.64 -2.97
N LYS A 2 14.50 -23.52 -3.88
CA LYS A 2 15.29 -23.84 -5.08
C LYS A 2 15.05 -22.71 -6.08
N TRP A 3 16.14 -22.05 -6.51
CA TRP A 3 16.06 -20.96 -7.47
C TRP A 3 15.95 -21.53 -8.88
N ASP A 4 14.73 -21.81 -9.29
CA ASP A 4 14.42 -22.18 -10.66
C ASP A 4 14.20 -20.92 -11.50
N ILE A 5 14.37 -21.02 -12.83
CA ILE A 5 14.18 -19.89 -13.77
C ILE A 5 12.80 -19.24 -13.58
N PHE A 6 11.79 -20.06 -13.32
CA PHE A 6 10.42 -19.59 -13.05
C PHE A 6 10.36 -18.68 -11.82
N THR A 7 10.95 -19.12 -10.70
CA THR A 7 11.00 -18.35 -9.45
C THR A 7 11.78 -17.05 -9.61
N ALA A 8 12.85 -17.05 -10.42
CA ALA A 8 13.61 -15.83 -10.72
C ALA A 8 12.79 -14.82 -11.52
N ILE A 9 12.02 -15.27 -12.52
CA ILE A 9 11.13 -14.43 -13.31
C ILE A 9 10.00 -13.85 -12.44
N GLU A 10 9.39 -14.66 -11.58
CA GLU A 10 8.34 -14.22 -10.66
C GLU A 10 8.85 -13.12 -9.71
N GLN A 11 10.01 -13.33 -9.09
CA GLN A 11 10.64 -12.34 -8.22
C GLN A 11 10.96 -11.04 -8.98
N LEU A 12 11.44 -11.14 -10.22
CA LEU A 12 11.70 -9.97 -11.06
C LEU A 12 10.42 -9.17 -11.32
N ILE A 13 9.31 -9.84 -11.64
CA ILE A 13 8.02 -9.18 -11.91
C ILE A 13 7.49 -8.48 -10.65
N ILE A 14 7.58 -9.12 -9.47
CA ILE A 14 7.16 -8.52 -8.20
C ILE A 14 7.99 -7.27 -7.90
N LEU A 15 9.32 -7.36 -8.05
CA LEU A 15 10.22 -6.22 -7.82
C LEU A 15 9.95 -5.06 -8.80
N LEU A 16 9.74 -5.36 -10.08
CA LEU A 16 9.37 -4.36 -11.09
C LEU A 16 8.03 -3.69 -10.77
N THR A 17 7.07 -4.45 -10.25
CA THR A 17 5.76 -3.91 -9.85
C THR A 17 5.89 -2.93 -8.69
N ILE A 18 6.63 -3.32 -7.64
CA ILE A 18 6.88 -2.44 -6.48
C ILE A 18 7.65 -1.19 -6.92
N ALA A 19 8.72 -1.37 -7.71
CA ALA A 19 9.51 -0.25 -8.23
C ALA A 19 8.67 0.69 -9.11
N GLY A 20 7.80 0.14 -9.95
CA GLY A 20 6.87 0.90 -10.79
C GLY A 20 5.88 1.74 -9.97
N GLN A 21 5.30 1.17 -8.91
CA GLN A 21 4.41 1.92 -8.01
C GLN A 21 5.14 3.07 -7.30
N ILE A 22 6.36 2.82 -6.80
CA ILE A 22 7.19 3.85 -6.17
C ILE A 22 7.54 4.95 -7.18
N TRP A 23 7.93 4.57 -8.39
CA TRP A 23 8.26 5.52 -9.45
C TRP A 23 7.10 6.43 -9.82
N ILE A 24 5.90 5.86 -10.03
CA ILE A 24 4.69 6.63 -10.33
C ILE A 24 4.35 7.56 -9.15
N ALA A 25 4.43 7.07 -7.91
CA ALA A 25 4.18 7.89 -6.72
C ALA A 25 5.15 9.09 -6.65
N CYS A 26 6.44 8.86 -6.87
CA CYS A 26 7.45 9.92 -6.93
C CYS A 26 7.12 10.95 -8.02
N LYS A 27 6.78 10.49 -9.23
CA LYS A 27 6.40 11.39 -10.33
C LYS A 27 5.18 12.24 -9.99
N VAL A 28 4.15 11.66 -9.39
CA VAL A 28 2.92 12.37 -9.00
C VAL A 28 3.19 13.38 -7.88
N ILE A 29 4.05 13.06 -6.92
CA ILE A 29 4.46 13.96 -5.83
C ILE A 29 5.26 15.14 -6.39
N LEU A 30 6.28 14.87 -7.22
CA LEU A 30 7.16 15.89 -7.78
C LEU A 30 6.45 16.79 -8.81
N ASN A 31 5.34 16.33 -9.39
CA ASN A 31 4.50 17.15 -10.28
C ASN A 31 3.57 18.13 -9.53
N SER A 32 3.80 18.35 -8.24
CA SER A 32 3.13 19.41 -7.47
C SER A 32 4.17 20.27 -6.77
N ALA A 33 3.80 21.52 -6.51
CA ALA A 33 4.63 22.49 -5.80
C ALA A 33 3.94 22.95 -4.51
N GLY A 34 4.70 23.55 -3.61
CA GLY A 34 4.17 24.17 -2.40
C GLY A 34 3.61 23.18 -1.38
N ALA A 35 2.55 23.58 -0.69
CA ALA A 35 1.97 22.79 0.38
C ALA A 35 1.25 21.52 -0.10
N GLU A 36 0.78 21.50 -1.36
CA GLU A 36 0.22 20.30 -1.97
C GLU A 36 1.23 19.15 -2.05
N GLN A 37 2.49 19.45 -2.37
CA GLN A 37 3.55 18.45 -2.43
C GLN A 37 3.76 17.79 -1.07
N TYR A 38 3.77 18.58 0.00
CA TYR A 38 3.85 18.08 1.37
C TYR A 38 2.66 17.15 1.71
N VAL A 39 1.44 17.55 1.35
CA VAL A 39 0.24 16.75 1.61
C VAL A 39 0.25 15.44 0.81
N ARG A 40 0.79 15.43 -0.41
CA ARG A 40 0.97 14.19 -1.19
C ARG A 40 1.99 13.25 -0.57
N ILE A 41 3.11 13.77 -0.07
CA ILE A 41 4.10 12.98 0.70
C ILE A 41 3.45 12.39 1.95
N MET A 42 2.71 13.21 2.71
CA MET A 42 2.00 12.76 3.90
C MET A 42 0.95 11.70 3.57
N SER A 43 0.23 11.83 2.46
CA SER A 43 -0.75 10.83 2.02
C SER A 43 -0.08 9.49 1.66
N TYR A 44 1.06 9.54 0.97
CA TYR A 44 1.87 8.35 0.69
C TYR A 44 2.38 7.69 1.98
N ALA A 45 2.95 8.47 2.91
CA ALA A 45 3.40 7.98 4.21
C ALA A 45 2.25 7.37 5.02
N THR A 46 1.07 7.99 4.98
CA THR A 46 -0.14 7.48 5.64
C THR A 46 -0.50 6.09 5.16
N GLY A 47 -0.37 5.80 3.85
CA GLY A 47 -0.62 4.46 3.32
C GLY A 47 0.31 3.40 3.90
N ILE A 48 1.60 3.73 4.07
CA ILE A 48 2.58 2.86 4.73
C ILE A 48 2.24 2.67 6.21
N LEU A 49 1.86 3.74 6.91
CA LEU A 49 1.50 3.68 8.32
C LEU A 49 0.23 2.84 8.56
N VAL A 50 -0.77 2.96 7.67
CA VAL A 50 -1.97 2.10 7.69
C VAL A 50 -1.56 0.64 7.53
N PHE A 51 -0.61 0.33 6.63
CA PHE A 51 -0.06 -1.02 6.52
C PHE A 51 0.56 -1.50 7.85
N LEU A 52 1.36 -0.67 8.52
CA LEU A 52 1.95 -1.03 9.82
C LEU A 52 0.89 -1.31 10.89
N ILE A 53 -0.22 -0.57 10.92
CA ILE A 53 -1.35 -0.87 11.81
C ILE A 53 -1.95 -2.23 11.46
N THR A 54 -2.24 -2.49 10.17
CA THR A 54 -2.80 -3.80 9.76
C THR A 54 -1.87 -4.95 10.13
N LYS A 55 -0.55 -4.75 10.04
CA LYS A 55 0.47 -5.70 10.48
C LYS A 55 0.47 -5.91 11.98
N ALA A 56 0.41 -4.85 12.78
CA ALA A 56 0.34 -4.95 14.23
C ALA A 56 -0.91 -5.72 14.72
N LEU A 57 -1.97 -5.69 13.91
CA LEU A 57 -3.22 -6.42 14.16
C LEU A 57 -3.25 -7.84 13.57
N GLY A 58 -2.24 -8.25 12.80
CA GLY A 58 -2.20 -9.56 12.13
C GLY A 58 -3.21 -9.69 10.98
N LEU A 59 -3.54 -8.57 10.33
CA LEU A 59 -4.54 -8.49 9.26
C LEU A 59 -3.91 -8.25 7.88
N THR A 60 -2.63 -8.60 7.69
CA THR A 60 -2.01 -8.51 6.36
C THR A 60 -2.39 -9.71 5.50
N PHE A 61 -2.22 -9.57 4.17
CA PHE A 61 -2.44 -10.70 3.26
C PHE A 61 -1.58 -11.91 3.62
N ALA A 62 -0.32 -11.69 4.02
CA ALA A 62 0.56 -12.77 4.41
C ALA A 62 0.08 -13.49 5.68
N ASP A 63 -0.37 -12.75 6.70
CA ASP A 63 -0.89 -13.34 7.95
C ASP A 63 -2.16 -14.16 7.71
N LEU A 64 -3.07 -13.61 6.89
CA LEU A 64 -4.32 -14.27 6.52
C LEU A 64 -4.10 -15.52 5.67
N LEU A 65 -3.10 -15.50 4.77
CA LEU A 65 -2.77 -16.63 3.92
C LEU A 65 -2.07 -17.74 4.71
N LEU A 66 -1.15 -17.39 5.61
CA LEU A 66 -0.50 -18.36 6.51
C LEU A 66 -1.51 -19.05 7.45
N SER A 67 -2.42 -18.29 8.05
CA SER A 67 -3.48 -18.87 8.89
C SER A 67 -4.43 -19.77 8.11
N SER A 68 -4.70 -19.48 6.84
CA SER A 68 -5.52 -20.32 5.96
C SER A 68 -4.80 -21.61 5.53
N LEU A 69 -3.48 -21.56 5.34
CA LEU A 69 -2.65 -22.74 5.06
C LEU A 69 -2.70 -23.75 6.24
N ASP A 70 -2.60 -23.25 7.46
CA ASP A 70 -2.70 -24.09 8.67
C ASP A 70 -4.06 -24.79 8.79
N GLN A 71 -5.14 -24.10 8.38
CA GLN A 71 -6.50 -24.64 8.42
C GLN A 71 -6.83 -25.57 7.24
N ARG A 72 -5.95 -25.66 6.22
CA ARG A 72 -6.16 -26.41 4.96
C ARG A 72 -7.46 -26.08 4.24
N ASP A 73 -7.99 -24.88 4.41
CA ASP A 73 -9.20 -24.43 3.73
C ASP A 73 -8.84 -23.92 2.32
N VAL A 74 -9.05 -24.78 1.33
CA VAL A 74 -8.78 -24.50 -0.09
C VAL A 74 -9.59 -23.30 -0.59
N PHE A 75 -10.80 -23.08 -0.08
CA PHE A 75 -11.62 -21.93 -0.47
C PHE A 75 -10.99 -20.63 0.02
N MET A 76 -10.59 -20.56 1.30
CA MET A 76 -9.90 -19.39 1.85
C MET A 76 -8.57 -19.12 1.17
N LEU A 77 -7.82 -20.17 0.82
CA LEU A 77 -6.56 -20.02 0.08
C LEU A 77 -6.74 -19.37 -1.29
N ILE A 78 -7.76 -19.80 -2.06
CA ILE A 78 -8.06 -19.20 -3.37
C ILE A 78 -8.57 -17.77 -3.20
N LEU A 79 -9.46 -17.55 -2.22
CA LEU A 79 -10.05 -16.25 -1.96
C LEU A 79 -8.98 -15.22 -1.58
N ILE A 80 -8.15 -15.53 -0.59
CA ILE A 80 -7.15 -14.62 -0.02
C ILE A 80 -5.90 -14.54 -0.90
N GLY A 81 -5.49 -15.64 -1.53
CA GLY A 81 -4.27 -15.72 -2.34
C GLY A 81 -4.43 -15.23 -3.78
N ALA A 82 -5.63 -15.31 -4.36
CA ALA A 82 -5.85 -14.96 -5.77
C ALA A 82 -6.95 -13.91 -5.97
N ILE A 83 -8.16 -14.17 -5.48
CA ILE A 83 -9.34 -13.33 -5.81
C ILE A 83 -9.22 -11.94 -5.20
N VAL A 84 -8.96 -11.83 -3.89
CA VAL A 84 -8.90 -10.53 -3.20
C VAL A 84 -7.73 -9.68 -3.72
N PRO A 85 -6.49 -10.18 -3.85
CA PRO A 85 -5.39 -9.40 -4.42
C PRO A 85 -5.66 -8.95 -5.85
N PHE A 86 -6.29 -9.79 -6.68
CA PHE A 86 -6.67 -9.42 -8.04
C PHE A 86 -7.71 -8.29 -8.06
N LEU A 87 -8.79 -8.42 -7.29
CA LEU A 87 -9.84 -7.38 -7.22
C LEU A 87 -9.29 -6.07 -6.66
N VAL A 88 -8.51 -6.12 -5.59
CA VAL A 88 -7.86 -4.95 -5.01
C VAL A 88 -6.90 -4.31 -6.02
N GLY A 89 -6.08 -5.11 -6.70
CA GLY A 89 -5.16 -4.62 -7.73
C GLY A 89 -5.88 -3.93 -8.90
N ALA A 90 -6.93 -4.56 -9.43
CA ALA A 90 -7.73 -4.00 -10.51
C ALA A 90 -8.43 -2.70 -10.11
N LEU A 91 -9.07 -2.68 -8.92
CA LEU A 91 -9.75 -1.50 -8.40
C LEU A 91 -8.77 -0.34 -8.14
N VAL A 92 -7.61 -0.62 -7.52
CA VAL A 92 -6.59 0.41 -7.27
C VAL A 92 -6.04 0.94 -8.58
N SER A 93 -5.81 0.09 -9.58
CA SER A 93 -5.33 0.50 -10.91
C SER A 93 -6.34 1.42 -11.60
N GLU A 94 -7.62 1.04 -11.68
CA GLU A 94 -8.69 1.86 -12.27
C GLU A 94 -8.83 3.21 -11.56
N VAL A 95 -8.89 3.21 -10.22
CA VAL A 95 -9.01 4.46 -9.45
C VAL A 95 -7.78 5.35 -9.67
N THR A 96 -6.59 4.77 -9.84
CA THR A 96 -5.37 5.51 -10.16
C THR A 96 -5.45 6.20 -11.51
N ILE A 97 -5.88 5.48 -12.55
CA ILE A 97 -6.03 6.01 -13.91
C ILE A 97 -7.08 7.14 -13.92
N ILE A 98 -8.22 6.90 -13.29
CA ILE A 98 -9.30 7.89 -13.18
C ILE A 98 -8.85 9.12 -12.38
N ALA A 99 -8.11 8.95 -11.28
CA ALA A 99 -7.58 10.07 -10.49
C ALA A 99 -6.64 10.97 -11.28
N ILE A 100 -5.72 10.37 -12.05
CA ILE A 100 -4.80 11.09 -12.91
C ILE A 100 -5.56 11.87 -13.98
N GLY A 101 -6.64 11.29 -14.54
CA GLY A 101 -7.45 11.95 -15.57
C GLY A 101 -8.33 13.09 -15.06
N ILE A 102 -8.87 13.00 -13.83
CA ILE A 102 -9.80 13.99 -13.28
C ILE A 102 -9.08 15.19 -12.64
N GLY A 103 -7.80 15.05 -12.26
CA GLY A 103 -6.99 16.15 -11.72
C GLY A 103 -7.47 16.69 -10.36
N LYS A 104 -8.41 16.02 -9.69
CA LYS A 104 -8.90 16.42 -8.36
C LYS A 104 -7.86 16.08 -7.28
N PRO A 105 -7.37 17.07 -6.51
CA PRO A 105 -6.24 16.88 -5.59
C PRO A 105 -6.54 15.82 -4.51
N VAL A 106 -7.77 15.76 -4.00
CA VAL A 106 -8.17 14.76 -2.99
C VAL A 106 -8.11 13.34 -3.55
N LEU A 107 -8.53 13.12 -4.80
CA LEU A 107 -8.50 11.78 -5.41
C LEU A 107 -7.06 11.32 -5.60
N THR A 108 -6.19 12.22 -6.07
CA THR A 108 -4.76 11.94 -6.25
C THR A 108 -4.08 11.56 -4.94
N ARG A 109 -4.36 12.29 -3.86
CA ARG A 109 -3.83 11.99 -2.52
C ARG A 109 -4.34 10.64 -2.00
N PHE A 110 -5.62 10.35 -2.19
CA PHE A 110 -6.22 9.06 -1.81
C PHE A 110 -5.59 7.89 -2.57
N VAL A 111 -5.37 8.06 -3.87
CA VAL A 111 -4.68 7.06 -4.70
C VAL A 111 -3.24 6.85 -4.26
N LEU A 112 -2.49 7.92 -3.95
CA LEU A 112 -1.14 7.78 -3.41
C LEU A 112 -1.11 6.98 -2.11
N MET A 113 -2.10 7.21 -1.23
CA MET A 113 -2.25 6.46 0.01
C MET A 113 -2.55 4.98 -0.25
N LEU A 114 -3.50 4.66 -1.14
CA LEU A 114 -3.81 3.28 -1.51
C LEU A 114 -2.62 2.59 -2.19
N GLY A 115 -1.96 3.28 -3.12
CA GLY A 115 -0.78 2.79 -3.81
C GLY A 115 0.33 2.42 -2.82
N ALA A 116 0.64 3.31 -1.88
CA ALA A 116 1.65 3.06 -0.85
C ALA A 116 1.28 1.86 0.06
N PHE A 117 0.00 1.75 0.46
CA PHE A 117 -0.49 0.60 1.22
C PHE A 117 -0.31 -0.71 0.44
N THR A 118 -0.71 -0.74 -0.83
CA THR A 118 -0.56 -1.94 -1.68
C THR A 118 0.89 -2.31 -1.93
N ALA A 119 1.77 -1.33 -2.15
CA ALA A 119 3.20 -1.56 -2.32
C ALA A 119 3.81 -2.18 -1.05
N ALA A 120 3.40 -1.69 0.13
CA ALA A 120 3.85 -2.24 1.40
C ALA A 120 3.34 -3.68 1.63
N GLN A 121 2.08 -3.97 1.28
CA GLN A 121 1.53 -5.33 1.32
C GLN A 121 2.31 -6.28 0.38
N ALA A 122 2.57 -5.86 -0.86
CA ALA A 122 3.33 -6.64 -1.83
C ALA A 122 4.77 -6.91 -1.36
N ALA A 123 5.45 -5.88 -0.86
CA ALA A 123 6.80 -6.00 -0.32
C ALA A 123 6.85 -6.95 0.89
N TYR A 124 5.87 -6.84 1.80
CA TYR A 124 5.80 -7.72 2.97
C TYR A 124 5.48 -9.16 2.60
N THR A 125 4.53 -9.38 1.70
CA THR A 125 4.17 -10.71 1.22
C THR A 125 5.38 -11.37 0.55
N ASN A 126 6.12 -10.62 -0.26
CA ASN A 126 7.35 -11.12 -0.87
C ASN A 126 8.44 -11.43 0.17
N PHE A 127 8.61 -10.57 1.18
CA PHE A 127 9.53 -10.81 2.28
C PHE A 127 9.20 -12.10 3.04
N ILE A 128 7.93 -12.34 3.35
CA ILE A 128 7.47 -13.58 4.01
C ILE A 128 7.70 -14.78 3.10
N ALA A 129 7.42 -14.67 1.79
CA ALA A 129 7.63 -15.77 0.84
C ALA A 129 9.11 -16.21 0.76
N VAL A 130 10.05 -15.25 0.84
CA VAL A 130 11.49 -15.52 0.77
C VAL A 130 12.08 -16.00 2.10
N THR A 131 11.68 -15.37 3.21
CA THR A 131 12.32 -15.60 4.52
C THR A 131 11.56 -16.58 5.41
N THR A 132 10.28 -16.83 5.16
CA THR A 132 9.37 -17.62 6.02
C THR A 132 9.29 -17.16 7.48
N HIS A 133 9.79 -15.95 7.79
CA HIS A 133 9.82 -15.41 9.14
C HIS A 133 8.79 -14.30 9.33
N LEU A 134 7.85 -14.51 10.24
CA LEU A 134 6.94 -13.47 10.70
C LEU A 134 7.71 -12.42 11.51
N THR A 135 7.61 -11.17 11.11
CA THR A 135 8.12 -10.03 11.89
C THR A 135 6.99 -9.40 12.67
N THR A 136 7.12 -9.34 13.99
CA THR A 136 6.13 -8.73 14.88
C THR A 136 6.44 -7.25 15.10
N LEU A 137 5.42 -6.39 15.02
CA LEU A 137 5.53 -5.01 15.48
C LEU A 137 5.13 -4.95 16.96
N ASP A 138 5.88 -4.21 17.78
CA ASP A 138 5.48 -3.98 19.16
C ASP A 138 4.16 -3.19 19.21
N LYS A 139 3.18 -3.78 19.91
CA LYS A 139 1.83 -3.22 20.07
C LYS A 139 1.84 -1.89 20.82
N ALA A 140 2.91 -1.57 21.55
CA ALA A 140 3.09 -0.28 22.21
C ALA A 140 3.10 0.90 21.22
N PHE A 141 3.44 0.67 19.94
CA PHE A 141 3.42 1.72 18.91
C PHE A 141 2.05 1.99 18.31
N ILE A 142 1.04 1.14 18.55
CA ILE A 142 -0.30 1.26 17.93
C ILE A 142 -0.93 2.64 18.19
N PRO A 143 -0.95 3.19 19.43
CA PRO A 143 -1.54 4.51 19.66
C PRO A 143 -0.87 5.63 18.84
N ASN A 144 0.46 5.60 18.73
CA ASN A 144 1.23 6.57 17.95
C ASN A 144 0.95 6.45 16.45
N LEU A 145 0.85 5.22 15.94
CA LEU A 145 0.48 4.96 14.56
C LEU A 145 -0.94 5.45 14.25
N CYS A 146 -1.91 5.17 15.12
CA CYS A 146 -3.29 5.64 14.97
C CYS A 146 -3.37 7.17 14.96
N TYR A 147 -2.62 7.85 15.84
CA TYR A 147 -2.52 9.30 15.83
C TYR A 147 -1.95 9.83 14.52
N ALA A 148 -0.80 9.30 14.07
CA ALA A 148 -0.16 9.73 12.84
C ALA A 148 -1.04 9.47 11.59
N VAL A 149 -1.72 8.33 11.54
CA VAL A 149 -2.68 8.01 10.46
C VAL A 149 -3.87 8.96 10.50
N SER A 150 -4.39 9.30 11.67
CA SER A 150 -5.53 10.24 11.80
C SER A 150 -5.17 11.63 11.26
N VAL A 151 -3.97 12.12 11.59
CA VAL A 151 -3.44 13.39 11.04
C VAL A 151 -3.26 13.30 9.53
N GLY A 152 -2.69 12.19 9.05
CA GLY A 152 -2.51 11.91 7.63
C GLY A 152 -3.82 11.93 6.85
N LEU A 153 -4.83 11.19 7.31
CA LEU A 153 -6.18 11.16 6.73
C LEU A 153 -6.82 12.55 6.72
N TRP A 154 -6.68 13.30 7.82
CA TRP A 154 -7.18 14.67 7.88
C TRP A 154 -6.53 15.54 6.80
N LEU A 155 -5.20 15.49 6.65
CA LEU A 155 -4.50 16.23 5.59
C LEU A 155 -4.97 15.78 4.19
N THR A 156 -5.10 14.48 3.95
CA THR A 156 -5.54 13.93 2.66
C THR A 156 -6.90 14.49 2.24
N PHE A 157 -7.89 14.48 3.13
CA PHE A 157 -9.29 14.79 2.80
C PHE A 157 -9.74 16.21 3.11
N ARG A 158 -9.16 16.86 4.13
CA ARG A 158 -9.60 18.19 4.60
C ARG A 158 -8.67 19.32 4.19
N TYR A 159 -7.39 19.05 3.89
CA TYR A 159 -6.50 20.10 3.42
C TYR A 159 -7.00 20.66 2.09
N ARG A 160 -7.23 21.97 2.06
CA ARG A 160 -7.48 22.75 0.86
C ARG A 160 -6.45 23.85 0.84
N GLU A 161 -5.68 23.90 -0.25
CA GLU A 161 -4.85 25.06 -0.52
C GLU A 161 -5.82 26.24 -0.66
N GLN A 162 -5.75 27.22 0.25
CA GLN A 162 -6.49 28.45 0.06
C GLN A 162 -5.94 29.10 -1.20
N ALA A 163 -6.81 29.43 -2.15
CA ALA A 163 -6.43 30.29 -3.24
C ALA A 163 -5.97 31.62 -2.61
N THR A 164 -4.66 31.76 -2.42
CA THR A 164 -4.05 33.07 -2.23
C THR A 164 -4.29 33.81 -3.52
N GLY A 165 -5.40 34.55 -3.55
CA GLY A 165 -5.61 35.63 -4.50
C GLY A 165 -4.49 36.64 -4.29
N TYR A 166 -3.54 36.60 -5.20
CA TYR A 166 -2.70 37.71 -5.60
C TYR A 166 -2.73 37.76 -7.12
#